data_AF-A0A0K0FM24-F1
#
_entry.id   AF-A0A0K0FM24-F1
#
_cell.length_a   1.000
_cell.length_b   1.000
_cell.length_c   1.000
_cell.angle_alpha   90.00
_cell.angle_beta   90.00
_cell.angle_gamma   90.00
#
_symmetry.space_group_name_H-M   'P 1'
#
loop_
_entity.id
_entity.type
_entity.pdbx_description
1 polymer ?
#
loop_
_entity_poly.entity_id
_entity_poly.type
_entity_poly.pdbx_seq_one_letter_code
_entity_poly.pdbx_strand_id
1 'polypeptide(L)'
;MNFKSLYKNYIISGSENIDITNLIEKCNDEKFIKNGELEKLFEIVLLSKNYSYFVDIFKNIKNRLGIVPNVMKFFVTEPFGGEKEIILKNNCKIFDSYISEFISSESWELRDSAIILAMVLDKFIRKIPYDTIVNIIKCDRSEYVRSCAVDYAKENYFTLLMEDIWVVIAKEWNSIVRRSLLKVIFELPNQKLKENEKEKYITSIKNNVRLLEVYCDDDDWWIIENLKKLDVLYKEEVKINNSHSTLNKKESINKNSLLEAILFECQNKEELQNKECYGD
;
A
#
# COMPACT_ATOMS: atom_id res chain seq x y z
N MET A 1 -38.97 2.72 5.71
CA MET A 1 -38.24 2.86 7.00
C MET A 1 -36.87 3.48 6.74
N ASN A 2 -36.30 4.29 7.65
CA ASN A 2 -34.92 4.81 7.51
C ASN A 2 -33.90 3.90 8.22
N PHE A 3 -32.61 4.01 7.87
CA PHE A 3 -31.56 3.14 8.42
C PHE A 3 -31.51 3.17 9.96
N LYS A 4 -31.61 4.35 10.56
CA LYS A 4 -31.58 4.54 12.03
C LYS A 4 -32.69 3.76 12.74
N SER A 5 -33.89 3.73 12.17
CA SER A 5 -35.03 2.97 12.71
C SER A 5 -34.80 1.47 12.57
N LEU A 6 -34.28 1.01 11.42
CA LEU A 6 -33.97 -0.41 11.21
C LEU A 6 -32.92 -0.90 12.21
N TYR A 7 -31.79 -0.19 12.31
CA TYR A 7 -30.68 -0.59 13.18
C TYR A 7 -31.12 -0.68 14.65
N LYS A 8 -31.91 0.29 15.12
CA LYS A 8 -32.46 0.28 16.48
C LYS A 8 -33.42 -0.90 16.69
N ASN A 9 -34.31 -1.18 15.74
CA ASN A 9 -35.25 -2.30 15.84
C ASN A 9 -34.53 -3.65 15.78
N TYR A 10 -33.50 -3.78 14.93
CA TYR A 10 -32.71 -5.00 14.82
C TYR A 10 -31.99 -5.33 16.14
N ILE A 11 -31.35 -4.34 16.78
CA ILE A 11 -30.68 -4.51 18.08
C ILE A 11 -31.66 -4.93 19.19
N ILE A 12 -32.89 -4.45 19.15
CA ILE A 12 -33.86 -4.62 20.25
C ILE A 12 -34.68 -5.90 20.11
N SER A 13 -35.08 -6.30 18.90
CA SER A 13 -36.07 -7.39 18.71
C SER A 13 -35.79 -8.32 17.53
N GLY A 14 -34.72 -8.09 16.76
CA GLY A 14 -34.59 -8.62 15.40
C GLY A 14 -35.55 -7.89 14.44
N SER A 15 -35.19 -7.78 13.16
CA SER A 15 -36.03 -7.16 12.13
C SER A 15 -36.59 -8.21 11.17
N GLU A 16 -37.71 -7.88 10.52
CA GLU A 16 -38.24 -8.68 9.43
C GLU A 16 -37.31 -8.61 8.19
N ASN A 17 -37.17 -9.71 7.46
CA ASN A 17 -36.32 -9.79 6.26
C ASN A 17 -36.73 -8.80 5.14
N ILE A 18 -38.00 -8.40 5.11
CA ILE A 18 -38.56 -7.47 4.11
C ILE A 18 -37.94 -6.08 4.25
N ASP A 19 -37.74 -5.60 5.47
CA ASP A 19 -37.15 -4.29 5.72
C ASP A 19 -35.67 -4.21 5.33
N ILE A 20 -34.93 -5.30 5.57
CA ILE A 20 -33.53 -5.42 5.15
C ILE A 20 -33.45 -5.41 3.62
N THR A 21 -34.28 -6.20 2.93
CA THR A 21 -34.29 -6.27 1.46
C THR A 21 -34.54 -4.91 0.82
N ASN A 22 -35.56 -4.18 1.29
CA ASN A 22 -35.89 -2.83 0.81
C ASN A 22 -34.74 -1.82 1.00
N LEU A 23 -33.95 -1.97 2.06
CA LEU A 23 -32.77 -1.12 2.30
C LEU A 23 -31.61 -1.48 1.38
N ILE A 24 -31.39 -2.77 1.13
CA ILE A 24 -30.35 -3.25 0.22
C ILE A 24 -30.56 -2.68 -1.18
N GLU A 25 -31.80 -2.72 -1.69
CA GLU A 25 -32.15 -2.16 -3.00
C GLU A 25 -31.84 -0.66 -3.13
N LYS A 26 -31.85 0.07 -2.01
CA LYS A 26 -31.60 1.52 -1.96
C LYS A 26 -30.24 1.89 -1.38
N CYS A 27 -29.34 0.92 -1.17
CA CYS A 27 -28.10 1.19 -0.45
C CYS A 27 -27.11 2.08 -1.22
N ASN A 28 -27.31 2.27 -2.54
CA ASN A 28 -26.53 3.22 -3.33
C ASN A 28 -26.98 4.69 -3.14
N ASP A 29 -28.14 4.94 -2.54
CA ASP A 29 -28.65 6.30 -2.30
C ASP A 29 -28.19 6.79 -0.91
N GLU A 30 -27.29 7.77 -0.91
CA GLU A 30 -26.72 8.34 0.32
C GLU A 30 -27.76 9.04 1.22
N LYS A 31 -28.94 9.39 0.68
CA LYS A 31 -30.06 9.90 1.49
C LYS A 31 -30.67 8.81 2.37
N PHE A 32 -30.52 7.54 1.99
CA PHE A 32 -31.07 6.39 2.72
C PHE A 32 -30.04 5.70 3.61
N ILE A 33 -28.81 5.50 3.11
CA ILE A 33 -27.71 4.88 3.86
C ILE A 33 -26.43 5.65 3.61
N LYS A 34 -25.93 6.31 4.67
CA LYS A 34 -24.66 7.04 4.63
C LYS A 34 -23.48 6.08 4.60
N ASN A 35 -22.35 6.56 4.12
CA ASN A 35 -21.15 5.74 4.00
C ASN A 35 -20.67 5.16 5.35
N GLY A 36 -20.72 5.95 6.43
CA GLY A 36 -20.41 5.48 7.79
C GLY A 36 -21.48 4.56 8.42
N GLU A 37 -22.57 4.27 7.70
CA GLU A 37 -23.63 3.35 8.13
C GLU A 37 -23.53 1.97 7.45
N LEU A 38 -22.68 1.82 6.42
CA LEU A 38 -22.57 0.57 5.66
C LEU A 38 -21.96 -0.58 6.47
N GLU A 39 -20.95 -0.32 7.30
CA GLU A 39 -20.37 -1.34 8.19
C GLU A 39 -21.43 -1.93 9.13
N LYS A 40 -22.27 -1.06 9.71
CA LYS A 40 -23.40 -1.46 10.56
C LYS A 40 -24.45 -2.27 9.80
N LEU A 41 -24.66 -1.98 8.51
CA LEU A 41 -25.53 -2.80 7.67
C LEU A 41 -24.94 -4.21 7.49
N PHE A 42 -23.62 -4.33 7.28
CA PHE A 42 -22.96 -5.63 7.19
C PHE A 42 -22.93 -6.37 8.53
N GLU A 43 -22.86 -5.68 9.67
CA GLU A 43 -23.06 -6.29 10.99
C GLU A 43 -24.45 -6.94 11.11
N ILE A 44 -25.51 -6.27 10.63
CA ILE A 44 -26.85 -6.86 10.57
C ILE A 44 -26.88 -8.11 9.67
N VAL A 45 -26.19 -8.08 8.52
CA VAL A 45 -26.08 -9.25 7.64
C VAL A 45 -25.37 -10.42 8.34
N LEU A 46 -24.29 -10.14 9.06
CA LEU A 46 -23.55 -11.15 9.84
C LEU A 46 -24.42 -11.78 10.93
N LEU A 47 -25.11 -10.95 11.71
CA LEU A 47 -25.97 -11.39 12.81
C LEU A 47 -27.21 -12.15 12.32
N SER A 48 -27.77 -11.77 11.16
CA SER A 48 -28.92 -12.45 10.55
C SER A 48 -28.55 -13.78 9.87
N LYS A 49 -27.24 -14.04 9.70
CA LYS A 49 -26.69 -15.20 8.98
C LYS A 49 -27.19 -15.34 7.53
N ASN A 50 -27.75 -14.27 6.96
CA ASN A 50 -28.25 -14.27 5.58
C ASN A 50 -27.19 -13.69 4.63
N TYR A 51 -26.14 -14.46 4.38
CA TYR A 51 -24.97 -14.00 3.65
C TYR A 51 -25.21 -13.71 2.16
N SER A 52 -26.36 -14.08 1.59
CA SER A 52 -26.68 -13.71 0.20
C SER A 52 -26.78 -12.19 0.04
N TYR A 53 -27.24 -11.49 1.08
CA TYR A 53 -27.32 -10.03 1.11
C TYR A 53 -25.98 -9.33 0.96
N PHE A 54 -24.86 -10.01 1.26
CA PHE A 54 -23.53 -9.46 1.04
C PHE A 54 -23.35 -9.05 -0.43
N VAL A 55 -23.68 -9.96 -1.35
CA VAL A 55 -23.46 -9.75 -2.79
C VAL A 55 -24.31 -8.60 -3.30
N ASP A 56 -25.56 -8.51 -2.84
CA ASP A 56 -26.51 -7.49 -3.28
C ASP A 56 -26.09 -6.10 -2.79
N ILE A 57 -25.70 -5.98 -1.52
CA ILE A 57 -25.16 -4.72 -0.97
C ILE A 57 -23.89 -4.34 -1.73
N PHE A 58 -22.96 -5.29 -1.88
CA PHE A 58 -21.67 -5.03 -2.50
C PHE A 58 -21.82 -4.58 -3.95
N LYS A 59 -22.67 -5.22 -4.75
CA LYS A 59 -23.01 -4.79 -6.12
C LYS A 59 -23.52 -3.35 -6.18
N ASN A 60 -24.38 -2.97 -5.23
CA ASN A 60 -24.98 -1.65 -5.21
C ASN A 60 -24.01 -0.55 -4.77
N ILE A 61 -23.04 -0.88 -3.90
CA ILE A 61 -22.03 0.10 -3.42
C ILE A 61 -20.70 0.02 -4.16
N LYS A 62 -20.50 -0.89 -5.13
CA LYS A 62 -19.16 -1.18 -5.69
C LYS A 62 -18.45 0.06 -6.25
N ASN A 63 -19.19 1.05 -6.74
CA ASN A 63 -18.65 2.29 -7.30
C ASN A 63 -18.50 3.43 -6.27
N ARG A 64 -18.82 3.21 -4.99
CA ARG A 64 -18.61 4.19 -3.91
C ARG A 64 -17.14 4.21 -3.50
N LEU A 65 -16.38 5.06 -4.18
CA LEU A 65 -14.95 5.31 -3.99
C LEU A 65 -14.57 5.56 -2.51
N GLY A 66 -13.43 5.03 -2.09
CA GLY A 66 -12.93 5.13 -0.70
C GLY A 66 -13.73 4.34 0.35
N ILE A 67 -15.01 4.04 0.10
CA ILE A 67 -15.87 3.29 1.01
C ILE A 67 -15.69 1.79 0.86
N VAL A 68 -15.62 1.31 -0.38
CA VAL A 68 -15.46 -0.12 -0.66
C VAL A 68 -14.17 -0.68 -0.03
N PRO A 69 -12.99 -0.03 -0.13
CA PRO A 69 -11.80 -0.45 0.61
C PRO A 69 -11.99 -0.50 2.13
N ASN A 70 -12.65 0.50 2.72
CA ASN A 70 -12.87 0.54 4.19
C ASN A 70 -13.82 -0.56 4.66
N VAL A 71 -14.91 -0.79 3.93
CA VAL A 71 -15.82 -1.91 4.19
C VAL A 71 -15.07 -3.24 4.07
N MET A 72 -14.21 -3.42 3.06
CA MET A 72 -13.43 -4.65 2.94
C MET A 72 -12.41 -4.80 4.09
N LYS A 73 -11.82 -3.70 4.60
CA LYS A 73 -11.00 -3.73 5.82
C LYS A 73 -11.79 -4.25 7.01
N PHE A 74 -13.04 -3.85 7.18
CA PHE A 74 -13.94 -4.40 8.21
C PHE A 74 -14.13 -5.92 8.07
N PHE A 75 -14.16 -6.47 6.85
CA PHE A 75 -14.32 -7.91 6.63
C PHE A 75 -13.05 -8.74 6.90
N VAL A 76 -11.87 -8.12 6.99
CA VAL A 76 -10.62 -8.83 7.31
C VAL A 76 -10.16 -8.62 8.76
N THR A 77 -10.98 -7.95 9.58
CA THR A 77 -10.73 -7.70 11.01
C THR A 77 -11.81 -8.34 11.90
N GLU A 78 -11.47 -8.57 13.17
CA GLU A 78 -12.41 -8.97 14.21
C GLU A 78 -13.43 -7.86 14.53
N PRO A 79 -14.63 -8.18 15.07
CA PRO A 79 -15.16 -9.51 15.41
C PRO A 79 -15.69 -10.29 14.20
N PHE A 80 -16.15 -11.54 14.42
CA PHE A 80 -16.77 -12.44 13.43
C PHE A 80 -15.80 -12.94 12.35
N GLY A 81 -14.53 -13.16 12.70
CA GLY A 81 -13.51 -13.60 11.75
C GLY A 81 -13.93 -14.83 10.91
N GLY A 82 -14.54 -15.85 11.55
CA GLY A 82 -14.97 -17.07 10.86
C GLY A 82 -16.07 -16.84 9.81
N GLU A 83 -17.14 -16.15 10.18
CA GLU A 83 -18.25 -15.84 9.27
C GLU A 83 -17.81 -14.91 8.13
N LYS A 84 -17.04 -13.87 8.45
CA LYS A 84 -16.50 -12.93 7.46
C LYS A 84 -15.58 -13.64 6.47
N GLU A 85 -14.71 -14.53 6.95
CA GLU A 85 -13.83 -15.32 6.09
C GLU A 85 -14.61 -16.21 5.11
N ILE A 86 -15.70 -16.83 5.57
CA ILE A 86 -16.61 -17.62 4.71
C ILE A 86 -17.22 -16.74 3.62
N ILE A 87 -17.72 -15.56 3.98
CA ILE A 87 -18.29 -14.60 3.01
C ILE A 87 -17.23 -14.22 1.97
N LEU A 88 -16.02 -13.88 2.40
CA LEU A 88 -14.96 -13.49 1.48
C LEU A 88 -14.55 -14.65 0.55
N LYS A 89 -14.37 -15.86 1.09
CA LYS A 89 -14.04 -17.06 0.31
C LYS A 89 -15.10 -17.41 -0.73
N ASN A 90 -16.38 -17.30 -0.37
CA ASN A 90 -17.48 -17.61 -1.28
C ASN A 90 -17.61 -16.59 -2.43
N ASN A 91 -17.06 -15.39 -2.25
CA ASN A 91 -17.21 -14.28 -3.19
C ASN A 91 -15.90 -13.86 -3.89
N CYS A 92 -14.82 -14.65 -3.75
CA CYS A 92 -13.50 -14.34 -4.33
C CYS A 92 -13.54 -13.98 -5.83
N LYS A 93 -14.30 -14.74 -6.62
CA LYS A 93 -14.45 -14.49 -8.07
C LYS A 93 -15.09 -13.15 -8.39
N ILE A 94 -16.01 -12.67 -7.57
CA ILE A 94 -16.66 -11.37 -7.75
C ILE A 94 -15.64 -10.26 -7.48
N PHE A 95 -14.84 -10.39 -6.43
CA PHE A 95 -13.78 -9.41 -6.13
C PHE A 95 -12.70 -9.39 -7.21
N ASP A 96 -12.24 -10.56 -7.68
CA ASP A 96 -11.30 -10.66 -8.81
C ASP A 96 -11.82 -9.92 -10.06
N SER A 97 -13.11 -10.11 -10.38
CA SER A 97 -13.76 -9.45 -11.50
C SER A 97 -13.80 -7.93 -11.33
N TYR A 98 -14.11 -7.43 -10.13
CA TYR A 98 -14.19 -6.00 -9.88
C TYR A 98 -12.82 -5.33 -9.83
N ILE A 99 -11.82 -5.98 -9.27
CA ILE A 99 -10.45 -5.46 -9.28
C ILE A 99 -9.96 -5.36 -10.73
N SER A 100 -10.23 -6.37 -11.55
CA SER A 100 -9.88 -6.34 -12.99
C SER A 100 -10.63 -5.22 -13.75
N GLU A 101 -11.93 -5.06 -13.48
CA GLU A 101 -12.77 -3.98 -14.03
C GLU A 101 -12.21 -2.60 -13.64
N PHE A 102 -11.92 -2.40 -12.35
CA PHE A 102 -11.51 -1.11 -11.80
C PHE A 102 -10.11 -0.71 -12.21
N ILE A 103 -9.15 -1.65 -12.29
CA ILE A 103 -7.79 -1.37 -12.81
C ILE A 103 -7.84 -0.82 -14.24
N SER A 104 -8.82 -1.25 -15.04
CA SER A 104 -8.99 -0.82 -16.42
C SER A 104 -9.86 0.42 -16.57
N SER A 105 -10.32 1.02 -15.47
CA SER A 105 -11.24 2.16 -15.46
C SER A 105 -10.57 3.45 -15.92
N GLU A 106 -11.35 4.35 -16.53
CA GLU A 106 -10.90 5.71 -16.85
C GLU A 106 -10.74 6.59 -15.59
N SER A 107 -11.56 6.34 -14.55
CA SER A 107 -11.45 7.03 -13.26
C SER A 107 -10.21 6.56 -12.49
N TRP A 108 -9.34 7.50 -12.16
CA TRP A 108 -8.12 7.21 -11.40
C TRP A 108 -8.47 6.75 -9.98
N GLU A 109 -9.55 7.26 -9.40
CA GLU A 109 -10.03 6.89 -8.08
C GLU A 109 -10.46 5.42 -8.02
N LEU A 110 -11.09 4.92 -9.10
CA LEU A 110 -11.44 3.51 -9.23
C LEU A 110 -10.19 2.64 -9.36
N ARG A 111 -9.21 3.06 -10.17
CA ARG A 111 -7.93 2.35 -10.31
C ARG A 111 -7.17 2.28 -8.99
N ASP A 112 -7.08 3.39 -8.28
CA ASP A 112 -6.47 3.49 -6.94
C ASP A 112 -7.18 2.55 -5.95
N SER A 113 -8.52 2.65 -5.88
CA SER A 113 -9.34 1.78 -5.03
C SER A 113 -9.13 0.29 -5.35
N ALA A 114 -8.93 -0.07 -6.62
CA ALA A 114 -8.68 -1.45 -7.03
C ALA A 114 -7.38 -2.00 -6.44
N ILE A 115 -6.31 -1.19 -6.45
CA ILE A 115 -5.01 -1.58 -5.90
C ILE A 115 -5.11 -1.71 -4.38
N ILE A 116 -5.76 -0.77 -3.70
CA ILE A 116 -5.99 -0.83 -2.25
C ILE A 116 -6.82 -2.07 -1.89
N LEU A 117 -7.90 -2.34 -2.62
CA LEU A 117 -8.71 -3.54 -2.43
C LEU A 117 -7.88 -4.81 -2.59
N ALA A 118 -6.97 -4.81 -3.55
CA ALA A 118 -6.09 -5.95 -3.79
C ALA A 118 -5.09 -6.18 -2.65
N MET A 119 -4.63 -5.11 -1.98
CA MET A 119 -3.83 -5.22 -0.76
C MET A 119 -4.65 -5.74 0.42
N VAL A 120 -5.86 -5.22 0.61
CA VAL A 120 -6.72 -5.58 1.75
C VAL A 120 -7.20 -7.04 1.66
N LEU A 121 -7.48 -7.52 0.45
CA LEU A 121 -8.02 -8.85 0.19
C LEU A 121 -6.95 -9.87 -0.25
N ASP A 122 -5.67 -9.61 -0.02
CA ASP A 122 -4.51 -10.38 -0.50
C ASP A 122 -4.62 -11.92 -0.35
N LYS A 123 -5.28 -12.39 0.71
CA LYS A 123 -5.53 -13.81 1.00
C LYS A 123 -6.68 -14.44 0.21
N PHE A 124 -7.56 -13.65 -0.36
CA PHE A 124 -8.83 -14.10 -0.95
C PHE A 124 -8.88 -13.97 -2.47
N ILE A 125 -8.11 -13.04 -3.03
CA ILE A 125 -8.12 -12.75 -4.47
C ILE A 125 -6.84 -13.23 -5.14
N ARG A 126 -6.86 -13.25 -6.47
CA ARG A 126 -5.63 -13.43 -7.25
C ARG A 126 -4.78 -12.18 -7.17
N LYS A 127 -3.49 -12.35 -6.90
CA LYS A 127 -2.50 -11.26 -6.97
C LYS A 127 -2.50 -10.63 -8.37
N ILE A 128 -2.43 -9.31 -8.42
CA ILE A 128 -2.26 -8.57 -9.67
C ILE A 128 -0.86 -8.89 -10.20
N PRO A 129 -0.70 -9.31 -11.47
CA PRO A 129 0.61 -9.66 -12.02
C PRO A 129 1.62 -8.51 -11.90
N TYR A 130 2.88 -8.85 -11.63
CA TYR A 130 3.93 -7.85 -11.46
C TYR A 130 4.09 -6.93 -12.69
N ASP A 131 4.07 -7.50 -13.90
CA ASP A 131 4.16 -6.71 -15.14
C ASP A 131 3.05 -5.68 -15.26
N THR A 132 1.84 -6.02 -14.83
CA THR A 132 0.71 -5.08 -14.79
C THR A 132 0.98 -3.94 -13.82
N ILE A 133 1.43 -4.26 -12.61
CA ILE A 133 1.73 -3.26 -11.57
C ILE A 133 2.87 -2.34 -12.00
N VAL A 134 3.95 -2.88 -12.55
CA VAL A 134 5.08 -2.09 -13.04
C VAL A 134 4.68 -1.18 -14.19
N ASN A 135 3.80 -1.65 -15.10
CA ASN A 135 3.25 -0.80 -16.15
C ASN A 135 2.40 0.33 -15.59
N ILE A 136 1.61 0.08 -14.53
CA ILE A 136 0.87 1.13 -13.82
C ILE A 136 1.86 2.15 -13.24
N ILE A 137 2.88 1.71 -12.48
CA ILE A 137 3.90 2.61 -11.91
C ILE A 137 4.57 3.47 -12.99
N LYS A 138 4.87 2.89 -14.16
CA LYS A 138 5.57 3.60 -15.24
C LYS A 138 4.68 4.53 -16.05
N CYS A 139 3.39 4.23 -16.21
CA CYS A 139 2.57 4.81 -17.28
C CYS A 139 1.20 5.35 -16.85
N ASP A 140 0.71 5.08 -15.63
CA ASP A 140 -0.56 5.65 -15.20
C ASP A 140 -0.46 7.19 -15.11
N ARG A 141 -1.54 7.86 -15.49
CA ARG A 141 -1.59 9.33 -15.51
C ARG A 141 -1.68 9.94 -14.11
N SER A 142 -2.18 9.18 -13.14
CA SER A 142 -2.34 9.66 -11.77
C SER A 142 -1.18 9.21 -10.89
N GLU A 143 -0.51 10.17 -10.27
CA GLU A 143 0.51 9.95 -9.26
C GLU A 143 0.01 9.16 -8.05
N TYR A 144 -1.27 9.29 -7.68
CA TYR A 144 -1.87 8.53 -6.58
C TYR A 144 -1.93 7.04 -6.92
N VAL A 145 -2.43 6.72 -8.12
CA VAL A 145 -2.49 5.34 -8.61
C VAL A 145 -1.08 4.75 -8.73
N ARG A 146 -0.12 5.51 -9.27
CA ARG A 146 1.28 5.08 -9.38
C ARG A 146 1.92 4.84 -8.02
N SER A 147 1.70 5.73 -7.06
CA SER A 147 2.17 5.58 -5.68
C SER A 147 1.57 4.35 -5.01
N CYS A 148 0.25 4.16 -5.13
CA CYS A 148 -0.43 2.98 -4.59
C CYS A 148 0.10 1.68 -5.22
N ALA A 149 0.41 1.69 -6.52
CA ALA A 149 1.03 0.56 -7.21
C ALA A 149 2.44 0.24 -6.69
N VAL A 150 3.21 1.26 -6.28
CA VAL A 150 4.51 1.07 -5.60
C VAL A 150 4.30 0.36 -4.27
N ASP A 151 3.34 0.80 -3.45
CA ASP A 151 3.03 0.14 -2.17
C ASP A 151 2.58 -1.31 -2.38
N TYR A 152 1.74 -1.57 -3.38
CA TYR A 152 1.33 -2.92 -3.72
C TYR A 152 2.53 -3.80 -4.12
N ALA A 153 3.41 -3.29 -4.98
CA ALA A 153 4.61 -4.00 -5.41
C ALA A 153 5.60 -4.22 -4.27
N LYS A 154 5.71 -3.27 -3.34
CA LYS A 154 6.53 -3.38 -2.13
C LYS A 154 6.09 -4.58 -1.28
N GLU A 155 4.79 -4.69 -1.01
CA GLU A 155 4.24 -5.78 -0.19
C GLU A 155 4.27 -7.15 -0.90
N ASN A 156 4.04 -7.18 -2.22
CA ASN A 156 3.84 -8.44 -2.95
C ASN A 156 5.03 -8.93 -3.76
N TYR A 157 5.91 -8.02 -4.16
CA TYR A 157 6.95 -8.24 -5.17
C TYR A 157 8.26 -7.50 -4.83
N PHE A 158 8.57 -7.33 -3.53
CA PHE A 158 9.71 -6.54 -3.06
C PHE A 158 11.01 -6.79 -3.86
N THR A 159 11.37 -8.06 -4.06
CA THR A 159 12.59 -8.44 -4.82
C THR A 159 12.56 -7.95 -6.26
N LEU A 160 11.47 -8.18 -6.98
CA LEU A 160 11.35 -7.73 -8.38
C LEU A 160 11.34 -6.19 -8.44
N LEU A 161 10.60 -5.54 -7.54
CA LEU A 161 10.57 -4.09 -7.46
C LEU A 161 11.96 -3.49 -7.20
N MET A 162 12.74 -4.06 -6.29
CA MET A 162 14.10 -3.60 -6.01
C MET A 162 15.07 -3.78 -7.19
N GLU A 163 14.85 -4.76 -8.05
CA GLU A 163 15.63 -4.93 -9.28
C GLU A 163 15.28 -3.85 -10.32
N ASP A 164 14.00 -3.50 -10.45
CA ASP A 164 13.49 -2.52 -11.42
C ASP A 164 13.54 -1.06 -10.92
N ILE A 165 13.76 -0.84 -9.62
CA ILE A 165 13.54 0.47 -8.98
C ILE A 165 14.33 1.59 -9.63
N TRP A 166 15.55 1.32 -10.08
CA TRP A 166 16.43 2.31 -10.72
C TRP A 166 15.96 2.72 -12.12
N VAL A 167 15.28 1.82 -12.82
CA VAL A 167 14.68 2.10 -14.14
C VAL A 167 13.46 2.99 -13.99
N VAL A 168 12.69 2.78 -12.92
CA VAL A 168 11.47 3.53 -12.63
C VAL A 168 11.79 4.90 -12.06
N ILE A 169 12.55 4.96 -10.95
CA ILE A 169 12.76 6.18 -10.19
C ILE A 169 13.43 7.26 -11.03
N ALA A 170 14.40 6.91 -11.89
CA ALA A 170 15.14 7.85 -12.72
C ALA A 170 14.28 8.61 -13.75
N LYS A 171 13.06 8.11 -14.03
CA LYS A 171 12.11 8.75 -14.96
C LYS A 171 10.93 9.40 -14.24
N GLU A 172 10.89 9.31 -12.91
CA GLU A 172 9.80 9.82 -12.10
C GLU A 172 10.03 11.29 -11.74
N TRP A 173 9.08 12.14 -12.14
CA TRP A 173 9.12 13.58 -11.85
C TRP A 173 8.12 14.00 -10.77
N ASN A 174 7.15 13.14 -10.43
CA ASN A 174 6.21 13.44 -9.37
C ASN A 174 6.78 13.01 -8.00
N SER A 175 6.86 13.95 -7.07
CA SER A 175 7.43 13.75 -5.74
C SER A 175 6.72 12.68 -4.91
N ILE A 176 5.39 12.53 -5.05
CA ILE A 176 4.62 11.51 -4.32
C ILE A 176 5.13 10.11 -4.71
N VAL A 177 5.24 9.83 -6.01
CA VAL A 177 5.69 8.53 -6.50
C VAL A 177 7.16 8.29 -6.19
N ARG A 178 8.01 9.32 -6.32
CA ARG A 178 9.44 9.23 -5.92
C ARG A 178 9.59 8.85 -4.46
N ARG A 179 8.86 9.52 -3.55
CA ARG A 179 8.91 9.20 -2.13
C ARG A 179 8.48 7.77 -1.86
N SER A 180 7.42 7.30 -2.51
CA SER A 180 6.97 5.91 -2.36
C SER A 180 8.05 4.92 -2.83
N LEU A 181 8.74 5.18 -3.94
CA LEU A 181 9.88 4.36 -4.39
C LEU A 181 11.05 4.42 -3.40
N LEU A 182 11.41 5.61 -2.92
CA LEU A 182 12.48 5.78 -1.94
C LEU A 182 12.18 5.07 -0.61
N LYS A 183 10.92 5.03 -0.17
CA LYS A 183 10.49 4.26 1.00
C LYS A 183 10.79 2.77 0.84
N VAL A 184 10.63 2.18 -0.35
CA VAL A 184 11.02 0.78 -0.62
C VAL A 184 12.50 0.55 -0.33
N ILE A 185 13.37 1.47 -0.76
CA ILE A 185 14.82 1.42 -0.52
C ILE A 185 15.10 1.52 0.98
N PHE A 186 14.45 2.48 1.65
CA PHE A 186 14.65 2.68 3.08
C PHE A 186 14.18 1.50 3.91
N GLU A 187 13.08 0.83 3.55
CA GLU A 187 12.52 -0.32 4.26
C GLU A 187 13.35 -1.61 4.13
N LEU A 188 14.34 -1.65 3.25
CA LEU A 188 15.20 -2.82 3.00
C LEU A 188 15.76 -3.50 4.28
N PRO A 189 16.25 -2.78 5.31
CA PRO A 189 16.71 -3.39 6.56
C PRO A 189 15.65 -4.25 7.26
N ASN A 190 14.38 -3.87 7.16
CA ASN A 190 13.25 -4.55 7.83
C ASN A 190 12.73 -5.76 7.05
N GLN A 191 13.16 -5.92 5.80
CA GLN A 191 12.72 -7.02 4.96
C GLN A 191 13.36 -8.34 5.38
N LYS A 192 12.52 -9.38 5.46
CA LYS A 192 12.93 -10.75 5.80
C LYS A 192 13.57 -11.43 4.58
N LEU A 193 14.75 -10.95 4.19
CA LEU A 193 15.54 -11.45 3.07
C LEU A 193 16.80 -12.17 3.58
N LYS A 194 17.40 -13.02 2.74
CA LYS A 194 18.70 -13.60 3.05
C LYS A 194 19.79 -12.51 3.02
N GLU A 195 20.83 -12.65 3.82
CA GLU A 195 21.92 -11.65 3.92
C GLU A 195 22.56 -11.34 2.55
N ASN A 196 22.77 -12.36 1.71
CA ASN A 196 23.30 -12.21 0.36
C ASN A 196 22.37 -11.42 -0.58
N GLU A 197 21.04 -11.54 -0.41
CA GLU A 197 20.05 -10.77 -1.17
C GLU A 197 20.06 -9.30 -0.73
N LYS A 198 20.09 -9.05 0.59
CA LYS A 198 20.24 -7.70 1.14
C LYS A 198 21.53 -7.04 0.63
N GLU A 199 22.65 -7.76 0.66
CA GLU A 199 23.94 -7.27 0.18
C GLU A 199 23.92 -6.89 -1.31
N LYS A 200 23.26 -7.70 -2.15
CA LYS A 200 23.04 -7.40 -3.57
C LYS A 200 22.30 -6.06 -3.74
N TYR A 201 21.22 -5.84 -3.00
CA TYR A 201 20.43 -4.61 -3.10
C TYR A 201 21.19 -3.39 -2.56
N ILE A 202 21.90 -3.54 -1.45
CA ILE A 202 22.76 -2.49 -0.88
C ILE A 202 23.83 -2.07 -1.88
N THR A 203 24.47 -3.04 -2.55
CA THR A 203 25.46 -2.76 -3.61
C THR A 203 24.82 -2.02 -4.79
N SER A 204 23.59 -2.41 -5.19
CA SER A 204 22.85 -1.71 -6.24
C SER A 204 22.54 -0.27 -5.86
N ILE A 205 22.08 -0.02 -4.62
CA ILE A 205 21.80 1.34 -4.11
C ILE A 205 23.05 2.21 -4.20
N LYS A 206 24.17 1.70 -3.70
CA LYS A 206 25.46 2.39 -3.74
C LYS A 206 25.85 2.80 -5.17
N ASN A 207 25.69 1.90 -6.14
CA ASN A 207 26.10 2.16 -7.51
C ASN A 207 25.20 3.17 -8.23
N ASN A 208 23.94 3.31 -7.79
CA ASN A 208 22.92 4.11 -8.47
C ASN A 208 22.51 5.38 -7.73
N VAL A 209 23.01 5.63 -6.51
CA VAL A 209 22.64 6.80 -5.69
C VAL A 209 22.80 8.14 -6.43
N ARG A 210 23.79 8.24 -7.33
CA ARG A 210 24.04 9.45 -8.13
C ARG A 210 22.89 9.80 -9.07
N LEU A 211 22.07 8.81 -9.47
CA LEU A 211 20.87 9.07 -10.28
C LEU A 211 19.86 9.95 -9.54
N LEU A 212 19.91 9.98 -8.21
CA LEU A 212 19.01 10.78 -7.39
C LEU A 212 19.46 12.24 -7.24
N GLU A 213 20.66 12.60 -7.72
CA GLU A 213 21.17 13.98 -7.67
C GLU A 213 20.34 14.95 -8.53
N VAL A 214 19.52 14.44 -9.46
CA VAL A 214 18.63 15.26 -10.29
C VAL A 214 17.45 15.85 -9.48
N TYR A 215 17.13 15.30 -8.30
CA TYR A 215 15.99 15.71 -7.47
C TYR A 215 16.35 16.71 -6.35
N CYS A 216 17.48 17.41 -6.47
CA CYS A 216 18.11 18.20 -5.41
C CYS A 216 17.42 19.53 -5.05
N ASP A 217 16.22 19.84 -5.55
CA ASP A 217 15.48 21.07 -5.25
C ASP A 217 14.08 20.84 -4.63
N ASP A 218 13.66 19.59 -4.42
CA ASP A 218 12.31 19.22 -3.97
C ASP A 218 12.24 18.79 -2.48
N ASP A 219 11.02 18.56 -1.97
CA ASP A 219 10.67 17.94 -0.67
C ASP A 219 11.44 16.64 -0.33
N ASP A 220 12.13 16.06 -1.32
CA ASP A 220 12.94 14.84 -1.22
C ASP A 220 14.39 15.13 -0.79
N TRP A 221 14.75 16.40 -0.59
CA TRP A 221 16.09 16.85 -0.22
C TRP A 221 16.64 16.11 1.00
N TRP A 222 15.81 15.84 2.01
CA TRP A 222 16.26 15.15 3.22
C TRP A 222 16.70 13.70 2.94
N ILE A 223 16.04 13.00 2.01
CA ILE A 223 16.38 11.65 1.56
C ILE A 223 17.73 11.67 0.86
N ILE A 224 17.89 12.61 -0.07
CA ILE A 224 19.10 12.77 -0.88
C ILE A 224 20.28 13.23 -0.01
N GLU A 225 20.06 14.14 0.94
CA GLU A 225 21.08 14.63 1.86
C GLU A 225 21.59 13.50 2.77
N ASN A 226 20.70 12.63 3.27
CA ASN A 226 21.10 11.46 4.05
C ASN A 226 21.91 10.46 3.21
N LEU A 227 21.47 10.20 1.97
CA LEU A 227 22.21 9.36 1.01
C LEU A 227 23.55 9.99 0.54
N LYS A 228 23.67 11.32 0.55
CA LYS A 228 24.92 12.04 0.25
C LYS A 228 25.89 12.09 1.43
N LYS A 229 25.40 12.28 2.67
CA LYS A 229 26.22 12.18 3.89
C LYS A 229 26.90 10.81 3.97
N LEU A 230 26.17 9.78 3.57
CA LEU A 230 26.66 8.43 3.32
C LEU A 230 27.81 8.39 2.30
N ASP A 231 27.62 8.90 1.09
CA ASP A 231 28.65 8.91 0.03
C ASP A 231 29.93 9.69 0.45
N VAL A 232 29.79 10.78 1.21
CA VAL A 232 30.92 11.55 1.75
C VAL A 232 31.69 10.74 2.80
N LEU A 233 31.01 10.16 3.80
CA LEU A 233 31.65 9.33 4.83
C LEU A 233 32.41 8.15 4.21
N TYR A 234 31.86 7.53 3.17
CA TYR A 234 32.54 6.47 2.43
C TYR A 234 33.77 6.95 1.65
N LYS A 235 33.68 8.10 0.99
CA LYS A 235 34.79 8.67 0.20
C LYS A 235 35.96 9.11 1.07
N GLU A 236 35.70 9.64 2.26
CA GLU A 236 36.75 10.02 3.22
C GLU A 236 37.50 8.81 3.77
N GLU A 237 36.81 7.69 4.02
CA GLU A 237 37.44 6.45 4.48
C GLU A 237 38.31 5.77 3.40
N VAL A 238 37.90 5.85 2.12
CA VAL A 238 38.72 5.37 0.98
C VAL A 238 40.02 6.18 0.84
N LYS A 239 39.99 7.48 1.14
CA LYS A 239 41.21 8.30 1.18
C LYS A 239 42.14 7.87 2.31
N ILE A 240 41.60 7.55 3.49
CA ILE A 240 42.36 7.08 4.66
C ILE A 240 42.99 5.70 4.43
N ASN A 241 42.28 4.77 3.78
CA ASN A 241 42.80 3.43 3.48
C ASN A 241 43.86 3.42 2.36
N ASN A 242 43.83 4.40 1.45
CA ASN A 242 44.89 4.57 0.44
C ASN A 242 46.13 5.31 0.98
N SER A 243 46.05 5.94 2.17
CA SER A 243 47.15 6.68 2.78
C SER A 243 47.86 5.97 3.94
N HIS A 244 47.39 4.79 4.38
CA HIS A 244 47.99 4.05 5.48
C HIS A 244 48.23 2.57 5.12
N SER A 245 49.46 2.27 4.66
CA SER A 245 49.99 0.91 4.48
C SER A 245 50.47 0.23 5.77
N THR A 246 50.29 0.82 6.94
CA THR A 246 50.77 0.23 8.20
C THR A 246 49.99 0.80 9.38
N LEU A 247 48.93 0.13 9.80
CA LEU A 247 48.50 0.09 11.21
C LEU A 247 47.41 -0.99 11.40
N ASN A 248 47.81 -2.07 12.05
CA ASN A 248 46.93 -3.11 12.58
C ASN A 248 46.00 -2.52 13.65
N LYS A 249 44.76 -2.21 13.26
CA LYS A 249 43.51 -2.05 14.06
C LYS A 249 42.52 -1.36 13.11
N LYS A 250 41.36 -1.89 12.76
CA LYS A 250 40.29 -2.58 13.50
C LYS A 250 39.45 -3.36 12.49
N GLU A 251 38.54 -4.20 12.99
CA GLU A 251 37.40 -4.77 12.27
C GLU A 251 37.01 -3.91 11.06
N SER A 252 37.20 -4.44 9.86
CA SER A 252 36.67 -3.81 8.66
C SER A 252 35.17 -3.79 8.82
N ILE A 253 34.60 -2.63 9.17
CA ILE A 253 33.15 -2.44 9.13
C ILE A 253 32.75 -2.80 7.71
N ASN A 254 31.96 -3.86 7.56
CA ASN A 254 31.46 -4.23 6.25
C ASN A 254 30.66 -3.04 5.72
N LYS A 255 31.13 -2.44 4.62
CA LYS A 255 30.52 -1.24 4.03
C LYS A 255 29.06 -1.45 3.67
N ASN A 256 28.67 -2.69 3.36
CA ASN A 256 27.26 -3.01 3.14
C ASN A 256 26.46 -2.92 4.45
N SER A 257 27.04 -3.38 5.56
CA SER A 257 26.44 -3.26 6.90
C SER A 257 26.34 -1.81 7.41
N LEU A 258 27.26 -0.92 7.04
CA LEU A 258 27.17 0.50 7.42
C LEU A 258 26.07 1.24 6.64
N LEU A 259 25.90 0.95 5.35
CA LEU A 259 24.80 1.52 4.56
C LEU A 259 23.46 0.99 5.09
N GLU A 260 23.37 -0.31 5.42
CA GLU A 260 22.18 -0.87 6.07
C GLU A 260 21.88 -0.20 7.42
N ALA A 261 22.89 0.04 8.26
CA ALA A 261 22.73 0.72 9.54
C ALA A 261 22.22 2.16 9.38
N ILE A 262 22.69 2.90 8.37
CA ILE A 262 22.22 4.27 8.14
C ILE A 262 20.82 4.28 7.52
N LEU A 263 20.50 3.34 6.61
CA LEU A 263 19.14 3.17 6.13
C LEU A 263 18.18 2.89 7.31
N PHE A 264 18.60 2.04 8.25
CA PHE A 264 17.86 1.75 9.48
C PHE A 264 17.69 3.00 10.37
N GLU A 265 18.75 3.77 10.62
CA GLU A 265 18.67 5.04 11.35
C GLU A 265 17.76 6.08 10.68
N CYS A 266 17.70 6.10 9.34
CA CYS A 266 16.80 6.98 8.60
C CYS A 266 15.32 6.64 8.81
N GLN A 267 15.00 5.35 9.01
CA GLN A 267 13.63 4.92 9.36
C GLN A 267 13.23 5.41 10.75
N ASN A 268 14.12 5.29 11.73
CA ASN A 268 13.81 5.62 13.14
C ASN A 268 13.53 7.11 13.39
N LYS A 269 13.83 7.99 12.42
CA LYS A 269 13.51 9.43 12.48
C LYS A 269 12.16 9.79 11.83
N GLU A 270 11.30 8.80 11.61
CA GLU A 270 9.97 8.89 10.99
C GLU A 270 9.01 9.93 11.62
N GLU A 271 9.27 10.46 12.82
CA GLU A 271 8.50 11.56 13.41
C GLU A 271 8.43 12.82 12.51
N LEU A 272 9.29 12.94 11.50
CA LEU A 272 9.29 14.05 10.54
C LEU A 272 8.63 13.74 9.18
N GLN A 273 8.21 12.49 8.92
CA GLN A 273 7.63 12.07 7.63
C GLN A 273 6.09 12.06 7.57
N ASN A 274 5.40 12.25 8.70
CA ASN A 274 3.93 12.32 8.75
C ASN A 274 3.34 13.66 8.24
N LYS A 275 4.15 14.54 7.65
CA LYS A 275 3.61 15.65 6.85
C LYS A 275 3.25 15.14 5.45
N GLU A 276 2.29 14.23 5.39
CA GLU A 276 1.42 14.13 4.22
C GLU A 276 0.60 15.42 4.18
N CYS A 277 1.14 16.48 3.57
CA CYS A 277 0.34 17.63 3.19
C CYS A 277 -0.56 17.17 2.03
N TYR A 278 -1.70 16.57 2.37
CA TYR A 278 -2.87 16.59 1.50
C TYR A 278 -3.39 18.05 1.50
N GLY A 279 -3.07 18.80 0.44
CA GLY A 279 -3.43 20.22 0.24
C GLY A 279 -2.37 21.18 0.80
N ASP A 280 -1.92 22.23 0.13
CA ASP A 280 -2.38 22.94 -1.08
C ASP A 280 -1.31 22.93 -2.19
#